data_AF-A0A950F9Z9-F1
#
_entry.id   AF-A0A950F9Z9-F1
#
_cell.length_a   1.000
_cell.length_b   1.000
_cell.length_c   1.000
_cell.angle_alpha   90.00
_cell.angle_beta   90.00
_cell.angle_gamma   90.00
#
_symmetry.space_group_name_H-M   'P 1'
#
loop_
_entity.id
_entity.type
_entity.pdbx_description
1 polymer ?
#
loop_
_entity_poly.entity_id
_entity_poly.type
_entity_poly.pdbx_seq_one_letter_code
_entity_poly.pdbx_strand_id
1 'polypeptide(L)'
;DRVVIGTDNPRTTELMRALYEPFTRNHDRLIVMDIRSSELTKYAANAMLATKISFMNELANIAERVGADIEKVRIGIGSDPRIGYSFIYPGTGYGGSCFPKDVQALIRSAHEAGHEPQILNAVEAVNARQKELLYRKMQRHYTGGLKGRTFAVWGLAFKPHTDDMREAPSRTLIDLLLKGGARVRAYDPVAAAEAQRIYAGTAGLTLVKNAYDAAEGADALAIVTEWQEFRSPDFDRLRELLEAPVIFDGRNLYDPAMVSRFGFTYYAIGRGKLPAAA
;
A
#
# COMPACT_ATOMS: atom_id res chain seq x y z
N ASP A 1 12.57 -7.23 17.99
CA ASP A 1 12.72 -8.28 16.95
C ASP A 1 13.52 -9.46 17.46
N ARG A 2 13.45 -10.57 16.72
CA ARG A 2 13.97 -11.91 17.06
C ARG A 2 14.87 -12.46 15.94
N VAL A 3 15.71 -13.44 16.26
CA VAL A 3 16.50 -14.22 15.30
C VAL A 3 15.98 -15.66 15.33
N VAL A 4 15.63 -16.21 14.16
CA VAL A 4 15.12 -17.58 14.03
C VAL A 4 16.19 -18.44 13.36
N ILE A 5 16.49 -19.60 13.92
CA ILE A 5 17.50 -20.52 13.42
C ILE A 5 16.90 -21.92 13.28
N GLY A 6 16.96 -22.46 12.07
CA GLY A 6 16.60 -23.84 11.76
C GLY A 6 17.84 -24.73 11.73
N THR A 7 17.98 -25.67 12.65
CA THR A 7 19.06 -26.66 12.65
C THR A 7 18.65 -27.91 13.43
N ASP A 8 19.06 -29.07 12.95
CA ASP A 8 18.96 -30.36 13.64
C ASP A 8 20.27 -30.75 14.38
N ASN A 9 21.35 -29.99 14.14
CA ASN A 9 22.65 -30.21 14.76
C ASN A 9 22.86 -29.34 16.01
N PRO A 10 23.06 -29.94 17.21
CA PRO A 10 23.32 -29.20 18.45
C PRO A 10 24.59 -28.35 18.41
N ARG A 11 25.66 -28.83 17.78
CA ARG A 11 26.93 -28.07 17.66
C ARG A 11 26.74 -26.81 16.81
N THR A 12 25.95 -26.90 15.74
CA THR A 12 25.58 -25.72 14.94
C THR A 12 24.80 -24.72 15.78
N THR A 13 23.92 -25.18 16.67
CA THR A 13 23.17 -24.30 17.58
C THR A 13 24.10 -23.50 18.48
N GLU A 14 25.10 -24.14 19.09
CA GLU A 14 26.10 -23.48 19.93
C GLU A 14 26.90 -22.43 19.16
N LEU A 15 27.36 -22.79 17.95
CA LEU A 15 28.11 -21.87 17.08
C LEU A 15 27.28 -20.64 16.70
N MET A 16 26.01 -20.83 16.34
CA MET A 16 25.14 -19.71 15.99
C MET A 16 24.77 -18.86 17.21
N ARG A 17 24.64 -19.45 18.41
CA ARG A 17 24.48 -18.70 19.66
C ARG A 17 25.68 -17.80 19.91
N ALA A 18 26.90 -18.32 19.81
CA ALA A 18 28.12 -17.53 19.96
C ALA A 18 28.21 -16.40 18.92
N LEU A 19 27.82 -16.68 17.66
CA LEU A 19 27.82 -15.68 16.59
C LEU A 19 26.82 -14.53 16.85
N TYR A 20 25.63 -14.83 17.37
CA TYR A 20 24.58 -13.83 17.61
C TYR A 20 24.58 -13.23 19.02
N GLU A 21 25.40 -13.75 19.94
CA GLU A 21 25.53 -13.24 21.31
C GLU A 21 25.77 -11.73 21.38
N PRO A 22 26.66 -11.11 20.56
CA PRO A 22 26.89 -9.67 20.62
C PRO A 22 25.63 -8.82 20.37
N PHE A 23 24.65 -9.35 19.64
CA PHE A 23 23.42 -8.66 19.26
C PHE A 23 22.24 -8.95 20.20
N THR A 24 22.38 -9.93 21.11
CA THR A 24 21.30 -10.45 21.97
C THR A 24 21.59 -10.35 23.46
N ARG A 25 22.70 -9.72 23.87
CA ARG A 25 23.18 -9.64 25.27
C ARG A 25 22.13 -9.24 26.32
N ASN A 26 21.21 -8.33 25.98
CA ASN A 26 20.25 -7.82 26.95
C ASN A 26 18.96 -8.67 27.04
N HIS A 27 18.66 -9.47 26.02
CA HIS A 27 17.44 -10.29 25.93
C HIS A 27 17.71 -11.47 25.01
N ASP A 28 17.51 -12.71 25.47
CA ASP A 28 17.57 -13.86 24.55
C ASP A 28 16.46 -13.71 23.49
N ARG A 29 16.92 -13.51 22.26
CA ARG A 29 16.09 -13.26 21.08
C ARG A 29 16.27 -14.39 20.06
N LEU A 30 17.05 -15.42 20.40
CA LEU A 30 17.34 -16.54 19.53
C LEU A 30 16.27 -17.62 19.71
N ILE A 31 15.56 -17.95 18.64
CA ILE A 31 14.59 -19.04 18.62
C ILE A 31 15.18 -20.13 17.73
N VAL A 32 15.52 -21.25 18.35
CA VAL A 32 16.08 -22.42 17.65
C VAL A 32 14.97 -23.44 17.46
N MET A 33 14.84 -23.96 16.24
CA MET A 33 13.83 -24.94 15.84
C MET A 33 14.38 -25.84 14.72
N ASP A 34 13.59 -26.81 14.26
CA ASP A 34 13.96 -27.60 13.09
C ASP A 34 13.93 -26.76 11.81
N ILE A 35 14.62 -27.24 10.76
CA ILE A 35 14.81 -26.51 9.51
C ILE A 35 13.47 -26.15 8.87
N ARG A 36 12.53 -27.09 8.79
CA ARG A 36 11.24 -26.89 8.12
C ARG A 36 10.38 -25.87 8.88
N SER A 37 10.35 -25.94 10.21
CA SER A 37 9.66 -24.95 11.05
C SER A 37 10.23 -23.54 10.89
N SER A 38 11.56 -23.42 10.75
CA SER A 38 12.21 -22.13 10.51
C SER A 38 11.83 -21.52 9.15
N GLU A 39 11.87 -22.33 8.09
CA GLU A 39 11.46 -21.92 6.74
C GLU A 39 9.99 -21.48 6.73
N LEU A 40 9.09 -22.30 7.27
CA LEU A 40 7.66 -21.97 7.32
C LEU A 40 7.38 -20.72 8.18
N THR A 41 8.13 -20.50 9.27
CA THR A 41 7.99 -19.31 10.12
C THR A 41 8.14 -18.01 9.31
N LYS A 42 9.04 -17.98 8.31
CA LYS A 42 9.21 -16.79 7.47
C LYS A 42 7.99 -16.53 6.58
N TYR A 43 7.47 -17.56 5.94
CA TYR A 43 6.26 -17.48 5.12
C TYR A 43 5.03 -17.10 5.97
N ALA A 44 4.84 -17.77 7.11
CA ALA A 44 3.73 -17.52 8.03
C ALA A 44 3.72 -16.08 8.56
N ALA A 45 4.88 -15.55 8.94
CA ALA A 45 4.98 -14.16 9.42
C ALA A 45 4.58 -13.15 8.33
N ASN A 46 5.10 -13.30 7.10
CA ASN A 46 4.76 -12.41 6.00
C ASN A 46 3.28 -12.55 5.59
N ALA A 47 2.75 -13.78 5.57
CA ALA A 47 1.34 -14.04 5.28
C ALA A 47 0.40 -13.42 6.33
N MET A 48 0.75 -13.51 7.62
CA MET A 48 -0.02 -12.87 8.69
C MET A 48 -0.06 -11.34 8.53
N LEU A 49 1.08 -10.70 8.22
CA LEU A 49 1.14 -9.26 7.99
C LEU A 49 0.31 -8.84 6.76
N ALA A 50 0.39 -9.60 5.67
CA ALA A 50 -0.44 -9.38 4.48
C ALA A 50 -1.94 -9.58 4.76
N THR A 51 -2.27 -10.54 5.63
CA THR A 51 -3.63 -10.81 6.09
C THR A 51 -4.19 -9.63 6.87
N LYS A 52 -3.44 -9.07 7.83
CA LYS A 52 -3.89 -7.88 8.59
C LYS A 52 -4.21 -6.69 7.68
N ILE A 53 -3.34 -6.43 6.69
CA ILE A 53 -3.56 -5.35 5.71
C ILE A 53 -4.82 -5.61 4.89
N SER A 54 -4.95 -6.81 4.31
CA SER A 54 -6.09 -7.14 3.43
C SER A 54 -7.41 -7.16 4.18
N PHE A 55 -7.41 -7.68 5.41
CA PHE A 55 -8.57 -7.64 6.30
C PHE A 55 -9.01 -6.20 6.56
N MET A 56 -8.08 -5.30 6.88
CA MET A 56 -8.42 -3.89 7.10
C MET A 56 -8.88 -3.18 5.83
N ASN A 57 -8.34 -3.54 4.67
CA ASN A 57 -8.81 -3.02 3.38
C ASN A 57 -10.24 -3.48 3.08
N GLU A 58 -10.57 -4.73 3.37
CA GLU A 58 -11.94 -5.24 3.22
C GLU A 58 -12.91 -4.54 4.17
N LEU A 59 -12.53 -4.38 5.45
CA LEU A 59 -13.29 -3.58 6.41
C LEU A 59 -13.43 -2.12 5.97
N ALA A 60 -12.40 -1.51 5.38
CA ALA A 60 -12.49 -0.15 4.85
C ALA A 60 -13.58 -0.04 3.78
N ASN A 61 -13.62 -1.00 2.85
CA ASN A 61 -14.63 -1.04 1.80
C ASN A 61 -16.05 -1.23 2.38
N ILE A 62 -16.20 -2.00 3.45
CA ILE A 62 -17.47 -2.14 4.17
C ILE A 62 -17.83 -0.83 4.87
N ALA A 63 -16.87 -0.20 5.56
CA ALA A 63 -17.05 1.04 6.30
C ALA A 63 -17.63 2.15 5.42
N GLU A 64 -17.14 2.32 4.18
CA GLU A 64 -17.68 3.31 3.24
C GLU A 64 -19.16 3.09 2.93
N ARG A 65 -19.61 1.84 2.85
CA ARG A 65 -20.99 1.49 2.48
C ARG A 65 -21.97 1.66 3.62
N VAL A 66 -21.51 1.45 4.86
CA VAL A 66 -22.34 1.56 6.06
C VAL A 66 -22.21 2.92 6.76
N GLY A 67 -21.41 3.83 6.20
CA GLY A 67 -21.18 5.16 6.77
C GLY A 67 -20.30 5.16 8.02
N ALA A 68 -19.49 4.12 8.22
CA ALA A 68 -18.51 4.05 9.30
C ALA A 68 -17.18 4.68 8.88
N ASP A 69 -16.34 4.97 9.87
CA ASP A 69 -14.99 5.51 9.68
C ASP A 69 -13.95 4.43 10.04
N ILE A 70 -13.22 3.94 9.04
CA ILE A 70 -12.25 2.85 9.23
C ILE A 70 -11.10 3.22 10.17
N GLU A 71 -10.73 4.50 10.29
CA GLU A 71 -9.66 4.89 11.22
C GLU A 71 -10.14 4.86 12.67
N LYS A 72 -11.43 5.16 12.91
CA LYS A 72 -12.05 4.95 14.23
C LYS A 72 -12.12 3.45 14.55
N VAL A 73 -12.52 2.63 13.58
CA VAL A 73 -12.54 1.17 13.73
C VAL A 73 -11.13 0.63 14.01
N ARG A 74 -10.11 1.10 13.28
CA ARG A 74 -8.70 0.75 13.49
C ARG A 74 -8.24 1.05 14.91
N ILE A 75 -8.56 2.23 15.44
CA ILE A 75 -8.24 2.60 16.83
C ILE A 75 -8.95 1.66 17.80
N GLY A 76 -10.25 1.40 17.58
CA GLY A 76 -11.06 0.50 18.39
C GLY A 76 -10.45 -0.90 18.50
N ILE A 77 -10.23 -1.57 17.36
CA ILE A 77 -9.68 -2.94 17.37
C ILE A 77 -8.21 -2.98 17.78
N GLY A 78 -7.42 -1.95 17.44
CA GLY A 78 -6.00 -1.88 17.75
C GLY A 78 -5.71 -1.70 19.24
N SER A 79 -6.69 -1.19 20.00
CA SER A 79 -6.62 -1.06 21.46
C SER A 79 -6.60 -2.39 22.19
N ASP A 80 -7.06 -3.47 21.56
CA ASP A 80 -6.91 -4.82 22.07
C ASP A 80 -5.46 -5.30 21.88
N PRO A 81 -4.71 -5.57 22.96
CA PRO A 81 -3.29 -5.96 22.86
C PRO A 81 -3.06 -7.28 22.12
N ARG A 82 -4.10 -8.12 21.95
CA ARG A 82 -4.01 -9.36 21.16
C ARG A 82 -3.98 -9.08 19.66
N ILE A 83 -4.50 -7.94 19.22
CA ILE A 83 -4.51 -7.46 17.83
C ILE A 83 -3.35 -6.49 17.59
N GLY A 84 -3.24 -5.48 18.46
CA GLY A 84 -2.25 -4.41 18.41
C GLY A 84 -2.40 -3.45 17.21
N TYR A 85 -1.69 -2.32 17.28
CA TYR A 85 -1.82 -1.22 16.30
C TYR A 85 -1.03 -1.40 15.00
N SER A 86 -0.10 -2.35 14.94
CA SER A 86 0.80 -2.50 13.80
C SER A 86 0.10 -3.21 12.63
N PHE A 87 0.35 -2.75 11.40
CA PHE A 87 -0.12 -3.38 10.14
C PHE A 87 -1.65 -3.40 9.96
N ILE A 88 -2.37 -2.49 10.60
CA ILE A 88 -3.83 -2.34 10.44
C ILE A 88 -4.25 -1.02 9.78
N TYR A 89 -3.34 -0.41 9.01
CA TYR A 89 -3.65 0.80 8.24
C TYR A 89 -4.21 0.41 6.88
N PRO A 90 -5.47 0.77 6.56
CA PRO A 90 -6.04 0.53 5.25
C PRO A 90 -5.40 1.46 4.20
N GLY A 91 -5.43 1.06 2.94
CA GLY A 91 -4.90 1.85 1.84
C GLY A 91 -5.14 1.23 0.46
N THR A 92 -4.28 1.53 -0.50
CA THR A 92 -4.33 0.99 -1.88
C THR A 92 -3.80 -0.45 -2.02
N GLY A 93 -3.79 -1.22 -0.95
CA GLY A 93 -3.17 -2.54 -0.90
C GLY A 93 -1.66 -2.52 -0.60
N TYR A 94 -1.10 -3.72 -0.46
CA TYR A 94 0.32 -3.95 -0.24
C TYR A 94 1.05 -4.31 -1.54
N GLY A 95 2.37 -4.07 -1.54
CA GLY A 95 3.29 -4.40 -2.63
C GLY A 95 4.67 -4.81 -2.12
N GLY A 96 5.69 -4.54 -2.92
CA GLY A 96 7.08 -4.86 -2.62
C GLY A 96 7.46 -6.30 -2.97
N SER A 97 8.73 -6.62 -2.75
CA SER A 97 9.28 -7.93 -3.12
C SER A 97 8.95 -9.09 -2.17
N CYS A 98 8.54 -8.77 -0.94
CA CYS A 98 8.34 -9.79 0.09
C CYS A 98 6.92 -10.35 0.11
N PHE A 99 5.90 -9.52 0.38
CA PHE A 99 4.55 -10.03 0.66
C PHE A 99 3.90 -10.74 -0.54
N PRO A 100 3.82 -10.15 -1.75
CA PRO A 100 3.18 -10.81 -2.88
C PRO A 100 3.87 -12.14 -3.22
N LYS A 101 5.21 -12.11 -3.34
CA LYS A 101 6.02 -13.29 -3.66
C LYS A 101 5.86 -14.41 -2.63
N ASP A 102 5.97 -14.09 -1.34
CA ASP A 102 5.96 -15.10 -0.29
C ASP A 102 4.55 -15.66 -0.05
N VAL A 103 3.50 -14.84 -0.15
CA VAL A 103 2.11 -15.33 -0.06
C VAL A 103 1.79 -16.25 -1.23
N GLN A 104 2.13 -15.87 -2.47
CA GLN A 104 1.90 -16.69 -3.65
C GLN A 104 2.72 -17.99 -3.63
N ALA A 105 3.97 -17.93 -3.15
CA ALA A 105 4.79 -19.12 -2.97
C ALA A 105 4.19 -20.07 -1.93
N LEU A 106 3.73 -19.56 -0.78
CA LEU A 106 3.08 -20.38 0.25
C LEU A 106 1.77 -21.01 -0.26
N ILE A 107 0.96 -20.27 -1.03
CA ILE A 107 -0.24 -20.80 -1.69
C ILE A 107 0.12 -21.97 -2.59
N ARG A 108 1.11 -21.79 -3.46
CA ARG A 108 1.58 -22.84 -4.38
C ARG A 108 2.06 -24.08 -3.64
N SER A 109 2.90 -23.91 -2.62
CA SER A 109 3.40 -25.00 -1.80
C SER A 109 2.28 -25.75 -1.06
N ALA A 110 1.22 -25.05 -0.63
CA ALA A 110 0.05 -25.70 -0.04
C ALA A 110 -0.68 -26.59 -1.07
N HIS A 111 -0.92 -26.10 -2.30
CA HIS A 111 -1.55 -26.91 -3.35
C HIS A 111 -0.69 -28.12 -3.75
N GLU A 112 0.63 -27.95 -3.87
CA GLU A 112 1.56 -29.06 -4.14
C GLU A 112 1.54 -30.13 -3.03
N ALA A 113 1.25 -29.73 -1.79
CA ALA A 113 1.02 -30.61 -0.66
C ALA A 113 -0.43 -31.16 -0.55
N GLY A 114 -1.29 -30.87 -1.52
CA GLY A 114 -2.68 -31.33 -1.54
C GLY A 114 -3.63 -30.58 -0.59
N HIS A 115 -3.27 -29.35 -0.20
CA HIS A 115 -4.08 -28.51 0.69
C HIS A 115 -4.55 -27.22 0.00
N GLU A 116 -5.80 -26.82 0.27
CA GLU A 116 -6.39 -25.59 -0.25
C GLU A 116 -6.31 -24.45 0.80
N PRO A 117 -5.42 -23.46 0.62
CA PRO A 117 -5.20 -22.40 1.61
C PRO A 117 -6.21 -21.26 1.48
N GLN A 118 -7.47 -21.51 1.89
CA GLN A 118 -8.61 -20.60 1.69
C GLN A 118 -8.35 -19.14 2.13
N ILE A 119 -7.72 -18.94 3.30
CA ILE A 119 -7.44 -17.59 3.83
C ILE A 119 -6.42 -16.86 2.97
N LEU A 120 -5.34 -17.54 2.55
CA LEU A 120 -4.29 -16.92 1.74
C LEU A 120 -4.82 -16.51 0.37
N ASN A 121 -5.67 -17.36 -0.22
CA ASN A 121 -6.33 -17.07 -1.49
C ASN A 121 -7.26 -15.84 -1.37
N ALA A 122 -8.01 -15.72 -0.27
CA ALA A 122 -8.82 -14.54 -0.02
C ALA A 122 -7.97 -13.26 0.15
N VAL A 123 -6.87 -13.35 0.89
CA VAL A 123 -5.93 -12.23 1.12
C VAL A 123 -5.36 -11.71 -0.20
N GLU A 124 -4.92 -12.61 -1.08
CA GLU A 124 -4.38 -12.24 -2.39
C GLU A 124 -5.44 -11.59 -3.28
N ALA A 125 -6.63 -12.17 -3.35
CA ALA A 125 -7.74 -11.66 -4.15
C ALA A 125 -8.25 -10.29 -3.66
N VAL A 126 -8.30 -10.07 -2.34
CA VAL A 126 -8.65 -8.76 -1.76
C VAL A 126 -7.61 -7.71 -2.12
N ASN A 127 -6.32 -8.04 -1.99
CA ASN A 127 -5.25 -7.11 -2.32
C ASN A 127 -5.23 -6.72 -3.80
N ALA A 128 -5.43 -7.70 -4.71
CA ALA A 128 -5.51 -7.44 -6.14
C ALA A 128 -6.63 -6.44 -6.48
N ARG A 129 -7.84 -6.65 -5.94
CA ARG A 129 -8.96 -5.71 -6.11
C ARG A 129 -8.70 -4.35 -5.47
N GLN A 130 -8.03 -4.31 -4.33
CA GLN A 130 -7.76 -3.07 -3.60
C GLN A 130 -6.81 -2.14 -4.37
N LYS A 131 -5.84 -2.68 -5.11
CA LYS A 131 -4.93 -1.90 -5.96
C LYS A 131 -5.67 -1.12 -7.06
N GLU A 132 -6.85 -1.57 -7.47
CA GLU A 132 -7.70 -0.88 -8.46
C GLU A 132 -8.64 0.18 -7.85
N LEU A 133 -8.73 0.27 -6.52
CA LEU A 133 -9.78 1.04 -5.85
C LEU A 133 -9.75 2.54 -6.19
N LEU A 134 -8.56 3.16 -6.25
CA LEU A 134 -8.45 4.57 -6.62
C LEU A 134 -8.93 4.83 -8.04
N TYR A 135 -8.55 3.96 -8.98
CA TYR A 135 -9.02 4.05 -10.37
C TYR A 135 -10.55 3.97 -10.44
N ARG A 136 -11.18 3.02 -9.72
CA ARG A 136 -12.64 2.90 -9.66
C ARG A 136 -13.30 4.13 -9.04
N LYS A 137 -12.69 4.74 -8.01
CA LYS A 137 -13.19 6.00 -7.42
C LYS A 137 -13.12 7.15 -8.43
N MET A 138 -12.03 7.24 -9.20
CA MET A 138 -11.89 8.24 -10.28
C MET A 138 -12.95 8.05 -11.36
N GLN A 139 -13.18 6.82 -11.82
CA GLN A 139 -14.22 6.53 -12.81
C GLN A 139 -15.62 6.96 -12.35
N ARG A 140 -15.93 6.78 -11.06
CA ARG A 140 -17.22 7.22 -10.50
C ARG A 140 -17.33 8.73 -10.40
N HIS A 141 -16.25 9.42 -10.05
CA HIS A 141 -16.25 10.88 -9.97
C HIS A 141 -16.37 11.51 -11.36
N TYR A 142 -15.59 11.04 -12.34
CA TYR A 142 -15.60 11.57 -13.70
C TYR A 142 -16.51 10.74 -14.62
N THR A 143 -17.82 10.99 -14.53
CA THR A 143 -18.86 10.24 -15.30
C THR A 143 -18.69 10.32 -16.82
N GLY A 144 -18.08 11.40 -17.35
CA GLY A 144 -17.71 11.53 -18.76
C GLY A 144 -16.49 10.71 -19.20
N GLY A 145 -15.91 9.91 -18.30
CA GLY A 145 -14.72 9.11 -18.53
C GLY A 145 -13.41 9.83 -18.18
N LEU A 146 -12.32 9.07 -18.24
CA LEU A 146 -10.96 9.51 -17.88
C LEU A 146 -10.11 9.87 -19.11
N LYS A 147 -10.60 9.60 -20.33
CA LYS A 147 -9.86 9.83 -21.56
C LYS A 147 -9.55 11.33 -21.74
N GLY A 148 -8.28 11.65 -22.01
CA GLY A 148 -7.79 13.03 -22.20
C GLY A 148 -7.47 13.79 -20.91
N ARG A 149 -8.00 13.33 -19.77
CA ARG A 149 -7.72 13.93 -18.45
C ARG A 149 -6.29 13.67 -18.01
N THR A 150 -5.78 14.51 -17.13
CA THR A 150 -4.45 14.39 -16.53
C THR A 150 -4.58 14.16 -15.02
N PHE A 151 -3.92 13.13 -14.50
CA PHE A 151 -3.90 12.85 -13.07
C PHE A 151 -2.51 13.06 -12.49
N ALA A 152 -2.42 13.84 -11.42
CA ALA A 152 -1.21 13.94 -10.61
C ALA A 152 -1.10 12.70 -9.72
N VAL A 153 0.08 12.09 -9.63
CA VAL A 153 0.34 10.94 -8.76
C VAL A 153 1.50 11.27 -7.81
N TRP A 154 1.21 11.28 -6.52
CA TRP A 154 2.20 11.40 -5.45
C TRP A 154 2.52 10.03 -4.87
N GLY A 155 3.77 9.62 -5.01
CA GLY A 155 4.27 8.33 -4.55
C GLY A 155 4.21 7.25 -5.61
N LEU A 156 5.37 6.66 -5.89
CA LEU A 156 5.59 5.60 -6.86
C LEU A 156 6.15 4.33 -6.21
N ALA A 157 7.00 4.45 -5.18
CA ALA A 157 7.50 3.31 -4.44
C ALA A 157 6.36 2.55 -3.73
N PHE A 158 6.54 1.26 -3.44
CA PHE A 158 5.49 0.48 -2.76
C PHE A 158 5.22 0.92 -1.31
N LYS A 159 6.21 1.58 -0.69
CA LYS A 159 6.18 2.19 0.65
C LYS A 159 7.22 3.33 0.71
N PRO A 160 7.20 4.19 1.74
CA PRO A 160 8.24 5.20 1.94
C PRO A 160 9.64 4.61 2.17
N HIS A 161 10.66 5.44 1.96
CA HIS A 161 12.08 5.19 2.20
C HIS A 161 12.70 4.07 1.34
N THR A 162 12.21 3.87 0.12
CA THR A 162 12.77 2.93 -0.85
C THR A 162 12.46 3.38 -2.28
N ASP A 163 13.28 2.95 -3.23
CA ASP A 163 13.06 3.05 -4.67
C ASP A 163 12.29 1.83 -5.23
N ASP A 164 12.04 0.80 -4.43
CA ASP A 164 11.45 -0.45 -4.90
C ASP A 164 10.02 -0.23 -5.41
N MET A 165 9.82 -0.43 -6.71
CA MET A 165 8.52 -0.38 -7.37
C MET A 165 7.96 -1.75 -7.73
N ARG A 166 8.57 -2.85 -7.26
CA ARG A 166 8.00 -4.20 -7.49
C ARG A 166 6.64 -4.30 -6.79
N GLU A 167 5.63 -4.74 -7.53
CA GLU A 167 4.26 -4.91 -7.03
C GLU A 167 3.64 -3.65 -6.39
N ALA A 168 4.19 -2.46 -6.65
CA ALA A 168 3.70 -1.21 -6.07
C ALA A 168 2.28 -0.89 -6.57
N PRO A 169 1.34 -0.50 -5.69
CA PRO A 169 -0.02 -0.12 -6.10
C PRO A 169 -0.07 1.04 -7.12
N SER A 170 0.93 1.92 -7.08
CA SER A 170 1.13 3.02 -8.04
C SER A 170 1.19 2.52 -9.48
N ARG A 171 1.84 1.38 -9.72
CA ARG A 171 1.94 0.79 -11.07
C ARG A 171 0.57 0.40 -11.60
N THR A 172 -0.23 -0.30 -10.80
CA THR A 172 -1.60 -0.68 -11.17
C THR A 172 -2.44 0.57 -11.50
N LEU A 173 -2.35 1.62 -10.68
CA LEU A 173 -3.07 2.87 -10.95
C LEU A 173 -2.62 3.52 -12.27
N ILE A 174 -1.31 3.67 -12.47
CA ILE A 174 -0.74 4.29 -13.68
C ILE A 174 -1.15 3.51 -14.92
N ASP A 175 -0.98 2.19 -14.90
CA ASP A 175 -1.29 1.32 -16.03
C ASP A 175 -2.78 1.40 -16.41
N LEU A 176 -3.67 1.43 -15.42
CA LEU A 176 -5.12 1.57 -15.66
C LEU A 176 -5.50 2.95 -16.20
N LEU A 177 -4.88 4.02 -15.69
CA LEU A 177 -5.10 5.39 -16.17
C LEU A 177 -4.67 5.54 -17.62
N LEU A 178 -3.44 5.11 -17.94
CA LEU A 178 -2.89 5.17 -19.30
C LEU A 178 -3.72 4.32 -20.27
N LYS A 179 -4.10 3.10 -19.87
CA LYS A 179 -4.98 2.23 -20.66
C LYS A 179 -6.37 2.86 -20.87
N GLY A 180 -6.85 3.65 -19.90
CA GLY A 180 -8.08 4.44 -19.99
C GLY A 180 -7.98 5.69 -20.88
N GLY A 181 -6.81 5.95 -21.48
CA GLY A 181 -6.55 7.12 -22.31
C GLY A 181 -6.33 8.41 -21.52
N ALA A 182 -6.09 8.31 -20.22
CA ALA A 182 -5.67 9.46 -19.39
C ALA A 182 -4.16 9.69 -19.53
N ARG A 183 -3.72 10.86 -19.08
CA ARG A 183 -2.32 11.22 -18.88
C ARG A 183 -2.00 11.20 -17.39
N VAL A 184 -0.75 10.94 -17.05
CA VAL A 184 -0.27 10.91 -15.67
C VAL A 184 0.94 11.83 -15.54
N ARG A 185 0.92 12.72 -14.55
CA ARG A 185 2.10 13.45 -14.07
C ARG A 185 2.46 12.87 -12.71
N ALA A 186 3.62 12.26 -12.57
CA ALA A 186 3.97 11.50 -11.38
C ALA A 186 5.25 12.01 -10.72
N TYR A 187 5.24 11.99 -9.38
CA TYR A 187 6.36 12.35 -8.55
C TYR A 187 6.58 11.29 -7.45
N ASP A 188 7.84 10.93 -7.26
CA ASP A 188 8.31 10.22 -6.07
C ASP A 188 9.73 10.74 -5.73
N PRO A 189 10.03 11.00 -4.45
CA PRO A 189 11.31 11.57 -4.04
C PRO A 189 12.50 10.64 -4.28
N VAL A 190 12.29 9.31 -4.39
CA VAL A 190 13.37 8.31 -4.44
C VAL A 190 13.23 7.37 -5.64
N ALA A 191 12.02 6.98 -6.03
CA ALA A 191 11.77 5.96 -7.04
C ALA A 191 11.74 6.49 -8.50
N ALA A 192 12.04 7.76 -8.76
CA ALA A 192 11.93 8.35 -10.09
C ALA A 192 12.79 7.64 -11.15
N ALA A 193 14.02 7.24 -10.80
CA ALA A 193 14.91 6.53 -11.72
C ALA A 193 14.38 5.12 -12.07
N GLU A 194 13.86 4.40 -11.08
CA GLU A 194 13.27 3.08 -11.28
C GLU A 194 11.96 3.18 -12.08
N ALA A 195 11.13 4.20 -11.82
CA ALA A 195 9.95 4.50 -12.61
C ALA A 195 10.31 4.77 -14.07
N GLN A 196 11.36 5.58 -14.32
CA GLN A 196 11.84 5.87 -15.67
C GLN A 196 12.31 4.61 -16.39
N ARG A 197 12.96 3.68 -15.68
CA ARG A 197 13.40 2.39 -16.22
C ARG A 197 12.21 1.49 -16.58
N ILE A 198 11.21 1.41 -15.71
CA ILE A 198 10.01 0.58 -15.92
C ILE A 198 9.15 1.11 -17.07
N TYR A 199 9.00 2.43 -17.16
CA TYR A 199 8.07 3.10 -18.08
C TYR A 199 8.76 3.79 -19.26
N ALA A 200 10.01 3.43 -19.57
CA ALA A 200 10.75 4.00 -20.69
C ALA A 200 9.95 3.90 -22.00
N GLY A 201 9.76 5.04 -22.68
CA GLY A 201 9.01 5.11 -23.95
C GLY A 201 7.48 4.99 -23.81
N THR A 202 6.94 4.96 -22.58
CA THR A 202 5.48 4.91 -22.36
C THR A 202 4.88 6.29 -22.60
N ALA A 203 4.01 6.40 -23.61
CA ALA A 203 3.30 7.64 -23.89
C ALA A 203 2.28 7.96 -22.79
N GLY A 204 2.10 9.24 -22.50
CA GLY A 204 1.10 9.73 -21.54
C GLY A 204 1.55 9.73 -20.08
N LEU A 205 2.74 9.22 -19.74
CA LEU A 205 3.35 9.37 -18.42
C LEU A 205 4.46 10.41 -18.45
N THR A 206 4.40 11.38 -17.55
CA THR A 206 5.43 12.38 -17.31
C THR A 206 5.94 12.27 -15.88
N LEU A 207 7.23 11.99 -15.70
CA LEU A 207 7.88 12.06 -14.39
C LEU A 207 8.40 13.48 -14.14
N VAL A 208 8.05 14.05 -13.00
CA VAL A 208 8.41 15.43 -12.64
C VAL A 208 9.38 15.48 -11.46
N LYS A 209 9.93 16.66 -11.17
CA LYS A 209 11.03 16.83 -10.19
C LYS A 209 10.56 17.14 -8.77
N ASN A 210 9.34 17.63 -8.58
CA ASN A 210 8.76 17.89 -7.27
C ASN A 210 7.26 17.60 -7.25
N ALA A 211 6.70 17.52 -6.04
CA ALA A 211 5.30 17.17 -5.82
C ALA A 211 4.31 18.15 -6.49
N TYR A 212 4.56 19.46 -6.43
CA TYR A 212 3.66 20.47 -6.98
C TYR A 212 3.70 20.53 -8.51
N ASP A 213 4.83 20.25 -9.14
CA ASP A 213 4.93 20.10 -10.60
C ASP A 213 4.02 18.96 -11.11
N ALA A 214 3.70 17.97 -10.27
CA ALA A 214 2.79 16.89 -10.67
C ALA A 214 1.35 17.40 -10.76
N ALA A 215 0.98 18.35 -9.90
CA ALA A 215 -0.37 18.89 -9.78
C ALA A 215 -0.70 19.93 -10.86
N GLU A 216 0.29 20.57 -11.46
CA GLU A 216 0.10 21.64 -12.46
C GLU A 216 -0.74 21.19 -13.68
N GLY A 217 -1.93 21.77 -13.81
CA GLY A 217 -2.90 21.50 -14.88
C GLY A 217 -3.50 20.09 -14.82
N ALA A 218 -3.41 19.40 -13.67
CA ALA A 218 -4.02 18.09 -13.48
C ALA A 218 -5.49 18.22 -13.03
N ASP A 219 -6.34 17.30 -13.49
CA ASP A 219 -7.76 17.23 -13.13
C ASP A 219 -7.96 16.82 -11.66
N ALA A 220 -7.05 16.00 -11.11
CA ALA A 220 -7.05 15.57 -9.72
C ALA A 220 -5.67 15.10 -9.28
N LEU A 221 -5.49 15.08 -7.96
CA LEU A 221 -4.34 14.47 -7.28
C LEU A 221 -4.70 13.09 -6.73
N ALA A 222 -3.82 12.11 -6.96
CA ALA A 222 -3.86 10.79 -6.35
C ALA A 222 -2.64 10.60 -5.45
N ILE A 223 -2.86 10.20 -4.20
CA ILE A 223 -1.79 9.90 -3.24
C ILE A 223 -1.72 8.40 -3.06
N VAL A 224 -0.58 7.81 -3.42
CA VAL A 224 -0.41 6.35 -3.46
C VAL A 224 0.68 5.85 -2.52
N THR A 225 1.60 6.71 -2.08
CA THR A 225 2.64 6.36 -1.11
C THR A 225 2.81 7.47 -0.08
N GLU A 226 2.79 7.11 1.20
CA GLU A 226 2.71 8.00 2.36
C GLU A 226 4.06 8.65 2.77
N TRP A 227 4.78 9.18 1.79
CA TRP A 227 6.02 9.92 2.05
C TRP A 227 5.80 11.08 3.01
N GLN A 228 6.79 11.35 3.85
CA GLN A 228 6.68 12.36 4.90
C GLN A 228 6.40 13.76 4.35
N GLU A 229 6.97 14.10 3.19
CA GLU A 229 6.78 15.40 2.54
C GLU A 229 5.31 15.65 2.12
N PHE A 230 4.53 14.60 1.89
CA PHE A 230 3.12 14.74 1.50
C PHE A 230 2.20 14.97 2.69
N ARG A 231 2.66 14.88 3.94
CA ARG A 231 1.79 14.95 5.12
C ARG A 231 1.28 16.36 5.44
N SER A 232 1.97 17.39 4.97
CA SER A 232 1.64 18.79 5.24
C SER A 232 1.74 19.62 3.95
N PRO A 233 0.86 19.38 2.95
CA PRO A 233 0.89 20.14 1.72
C PRO A 233 0.33 21.55 1.92
N ASP A 234 0.72 22.46 1.03
CA ASP A 234 0.06 23.75 0.85
C ASP A 234 -1.21 23.53 0.01
N PHE A 235 -2.36 23.45 0.69
CA PHE A 235 -3.64 23.19 0.05
C PHE A 235 -4.12 24.35 -0.84
N ASP A 236 -3.80 25.60 -0.49
CA ASP A 236 -4.16 26.76 -1.32
C ASP A 236 -3.39 26.70 -2.65
N ARG A 237 -2.09 26.40 -2.59
CA ARG A 237 -1.28 26.18 -3.79
C ARG A 237 -1.76 24.99 -4.62
N LEU A 238 -2.14 23.87 -4.00
CA LEU A 238 -2.71 22.73 -4.74
C LEU A 238 -4.00 23.11 -5.47
N ARG A 239 -4.84 23.94 -4.87
CA ARG A 239 -6.10 24.38 -5.48
C ARG A 239 -5.85 25.28 -6.69
N GLU A 240 -4.80 26.11 -6.66
CA GLU A 240 -4.40 26.95 -7.79
C GLU A 240 -3.81 26.14 -8.94
N LEU A 241 -3.11 25.04 -8.64
CA LEU A 241 -2.43 24.21 -9.64
C LEU A 241 -3.36 23.22 -10.35
N LEU A 242 -4.35 22.67 -9.65
CA LEU A 242 -5.28 21.69 -10.20
C LEU A 242 -6.42 22.37 -10.96
N GLU A 243 -6.87 21.74 -12.05
CA GLU A 243 -8.06 22.19 -12.82
C GLU A 243 -9.35 22.11 -11.99
N ALA A 244 -9.40 21.13 -11.07
CA ALA A 244 -10.46 21.00 -10.09
C ALA A 244 -9.87 20.59 -8.74
N PRO A 245 -10.42 21.09 -7.61
CA PRO A 245 -9.91 20.75 -6.29
C PRO A 245 -10.38 19.35 -5.88
N VAL A 246 -9.77 18.31 -6.47
CA VAL A 246 -10.13 16.90 -6.24
C VAL A 246 -8.90 16.10 -5.82
N ILE A 247 -9.01 15.39 -4.69
CA ILE A 247 -7.95 14.53 -4.15
C ILE A 247 -8.49 13.12 -3.90
N PHE A 248 -7.79 12.13 -4.41
CA PHE A 248 -7.96 10.70 -4.13
C PHE A 248 -6.80 10.24 -3.25
N ASP A 249 -7.03 10.14 -1.94
CA ASP A 249 -6.01 9.73 -0.98
C ASP A 249 -6.12 8.24 -0.66
N GLY A 250 -5.16 7.49 -1.19
CA GLY A 250 -5.02 6.06 -1.00
C GLY A 250 -4.37 5.64 0.32
N ARG A 251 -3.96 6.60 1.17
CA ARG A 251 -3.20 6.38 2.40
C ARG A 251 -3.78 7.08 3.63
N ASN A 252 -4.93 7.74 3.48
CA ASN A 252 -5.62 8.44 4.57
C ASN A 252 -4.71 9.44 5.32
N LEU A 253 -3.87 10.18 4.59
CA LEU A 253 -2.96 11.17 5.17
C LEU A 253 -3.71 12.31 5.87
N TYR A 254 -4.85 12.72 5.31
CA TYR A 254 -5.54 13.92 5.76
C TYR A 254 -6.91 13.62 6.39
N ASP A 255 -7.29 14.51 7.31
CA ASP A 255 -8.64 14.55 7.85
C ASP A 255 -9.64 15.08 6.79
N PRO A 256 -10.72 14.35 6.48
CA PRO A 256 -11.69 14.78 5.47
C PRO A 256 -12.35 16.14 5.73
N ALA A 257 -12.62 16.48 7.00
CA ALA A 257 -13.26 17.74 7.34
C ALA A 257 -12.29 18.91 7.16
N MET A 258 -11.01 18.72 7.48
CA MET A 258 -9.96 19.70 7.23
C MET A 258 -9.81 19.98 5.73
N VAL A 259 -9.65 18.94 4.90
CA VAL A 259 -9.47 19.10 3.45
C VAL A 259 -10.70 19.75 2.79
N SER A 260 -11.90 19.41 3.26
CA SER A 260 -13.15 20.03 2.77
C SER A 260 -13.20 21.54 3.03
N ARG A 261 -12.59 22.05 4.11
CA ARG A 261 -12.55 23.49 4.42
C ARG A 261 -11.68 24.27 3.43
N PHE A 262 -10.73 23.61 2.77
CA PHE A 262 -9.95 24.19 1.68
C PHE A 262 -10.68 24.13 0.32
N GLY A 263 -11.91 23.62 0.28
CA GLY A 263 -12.74 23.55 -0.93
C GLY A 263 -12.50 22.31 -1.78
N PHE A 264 -11.81 21.30 -1.25
CA PHE A 264 -11.54 20.07 -1.98
C PHE A 264 -12.66 19.03 -1.86
N THR A 265 -12.96 18.39 -2.98
CA THR A 265 -13.60 17.08 -2.98
C THR A 265 -12.56 16.03 -2.63
N TYR A 266 -12.73 15.37 -1.49
CA TYR A 266 -11.73 14.44 -0.94
C TYR A 266 -12.28 13.03 -0.82
N TYR A 267 -11.60 12.09 -1.46
CA TYR A 267 -11.91 10.66 -1.42
C TYR A 267 -10.80 9.90 -0.72
N ALA A 268 -11.09 9.46 0.51
CA ALA A 268 -10.21 8.61 1.31
C ALA A 268 -10.54 7.11 1.11
N ILE A 269 -9.84 6.25 1.84
CA ILE A 269 -10.11 4.81 1.95
C ILE A 269 -10.86 4.53 3.25
N GLY A 270 -12.12 4.11 3.15
CA GLY A 270 -12.92 3.72 4.33
C GLY A 270 -13.43 4.90 5.17
N ARG A 271 -13.38 6.13 4.66
CA ARG A 271 -13.78 7.34 5.38
C ARG A 271 -14.41 8.37 4.46
N GLY A 272 -15.26 9.22 5.03
CA GLY A 272 -15.80 10.38 4.34
C GLY A 272 -16.86 10.03 3.31
N LYS A 273 -17.05 10.91 2.31
CA LYS A 273 -18.08 10.75 1.28
C LYS A 273 -17.62 9.77 0.21
N LEU A 274 -18.52 8.87 -0.18
CA LEU A 274 -18.38 8.12 -1.43
C LEU A 274 -18.58 9.08 -2.63
N PRO A 275 -17.90 8.86 -3.77
CA PRO A 275 -18.36 9.44 -5.02
C PRO A 275 -19.82 9.03 -5.24
N ALA A 276 -20.68 9.98 -5.59
CA ALA A 276 -22.08 9.66 -5.91
C ALA A 276 -22.09 8.57 -6.99
N ALA A 277 -22.95 7.57 -6.83
CA ALA A 277 -23.19 6.62 -7.90
C ALA A 277 -23.86 7.37 -9.06
N ALA A 278 -23.36 7.16 -10.28
CA ALA A 278 -24.03 7.58 -11.51
C ALA A 278 -25.36 6.82 -11.67
#